data_AF-A0A2I1HPM4-F1
#
_entry.id   AF-A0A2I1HPM4-F1
#
_cell.length_a   1.000
_cell.length_b   1.000
_cell.length_c   1.000
_cell.angle_alpha   90.00
_cell.angle_beta   90.00
_cell.angle_gamma   90.00
#
_symmetry.space_group_name_H-M   'P 1'
#
loop_
_entity.id
_entity.type
_entity.pdbx_description
1 polymer ?
#
loop_
_entity_poly.entity_id
_entity_poly.type
_entity_poly.pdbx_seq_one_letter_code
_entity_poly.pdbx_strand_id
1 'polypeptide(L)'
;MVIRPDMDCDLPSGINGGSQQDVSKIAGRYTDDLKNASMVINSYLRRGEFIVFDLTRLEDDPLAIRLRFDTPLNLQKEIGARQKRKEKSASANK
;
A
#
# COMPACT_ATOMS: atom_id res chain seq x y z
N MET A 1 1.52 -10.65 4.84
CA MET A 1 1.34 -9.60 5.86
C MET A 1 0.05 -8.85 5.58
N VAL A 2 -0.75 -8.56 6.60
CA VAL A 2 -1.98 -7.77 6.48
C VAL A 2 -1.80 -6.45 7.20
N ILE A 3 -2.04 -5.33 6.53
CA ILE A 3 -2.07 -4.00 7.15
C ILE A 3 -3.53 -3.62 7.36
N ARG A 4 -3.94 -3.48 8.62
CA ARG A 4 -5.29 -3.09 9.03
C ARG A 4 -5.39 -1.59 9.34
N PRO A 5 -6.61 -1.02 9.33
CA PRO A 5 -6.85 0.40 9.62
C PRO A 5 -6.31 0.87 10.97
N ASP A 6 -6.16 -0.04 11.93
CA ASP A 6 -5.58 0.22 13.26
C ASP A 6 -4.03 0.24 13.28
N MET A 7 -3.38 0.11 12.11
CA MET A 7 -1.92 -0.02 11.95
C MET A 7 -1.25 -1.19 12.68
N ASP A 8 -2.00 -1.99 13.45
CA ASP A 8 -1.53 -3.26 13.98
C ASP A 8 -1.37 -4.30 12.85
N CYS A 9 -0.15 -4.81 12.72
CA CYS A 9 0.22 -5.80 11.72
C CYS A 9 -0.04 -7.20 12.29
N ASP A 10 -1.21 -7.76 12.04
CA ASP A 10 -1.48 -9.17 12.34
C ASP A 10 -0.65 -10.07 11.40
N LEU A 11 0.44 -10.63 11.93
CA LEU A 11 1.23 -11.67 11.27
C LEU A 11 0.85 -13.05 11.85
N PRO A 12 0.77 -14.13 11.03
CA PRO A 12 0.74 -15.48 11.56
C PRO A 12 2.02 -15.71 12.40
N SER A 13 1.87 -16.42 13.50
CA SER A 13 2.70 -16.48 14.72
C SER A 13 4.17 -16.93 14.57
N GLY A 14 4.91 -16.43 13.57
CA GLY A 14 6.30 -16.79 13.29
C GLY A 14 7.18 -15.66 12.74
N ILE A 15 6.69 -14.43 12.62
CA ILE A 15 7.50 -13.27 12.20
C ILE A 15 7.46 -12.20 13.29
N ASN A 16 8.56 -12.08 14.03
CA ASN A 16 8.80 -11.04 15.02
C ASN A 16 9.23 -9.76 14.28
N GLY A 17 8.31 -8.80 14.04
CA GLY A 17 8.64 -7.62 13.23
C GLY A 17 7.51 -6.61 13.01
N GLY A 18 6.72 -6.30 14.04
CA GLY A 18 5.63 -5.31 13.95
C GLY A 18 6.10 -3.86 14.12
N SER A 19 7.00 -3.35 13.26
CA SER A 19 7.42 -1.93 13.31
C SER A 19 7.11 -1.17 12.00
N GLN A 20 6.90 0.16 12.07
CA GLN A 20 6.76 1.03 10.89
C GLN A 20 7.95 0.90 9.90
N GLN A 21 9.13 0.52 10.39
CA GLN A 21 10.30 0.29 9.53
C GLN A 21 10.10 -0.95 8.66
N ASP A 22 9.41 -1.97 9.14
CA ASP A 22 9.15 -3.20 8.39
C ASP A 22 8.09 -2.98 7.31
N VAL A 23 7.08 -2.15 7.59
CA VAL A 23 6.13 -1.66 6.57
C VAL A 23 6.84 -0.89 5.47
N SER A 24 7.79 -0.01 5.82
CA SER A 24 8.54 0.79 4.85
C SER A 24 9.46 -0.07 3.99
N LYS A 25 10.11 -1.09 4.58
CA LYS A 25 10.92 -2.08 3.84
C LYS A 25 10.08 -2.91 2.87
N ILE A 26 8.87 -3.29 3.27
CA ILE A 26 7.96 -4.08 2.43
C ILE A 26 7.38 -3.22 1.31
N ALA A 27 6.92 -2.00 1.60
CA ALA A 27 6.46 -1.08 0.56
C ALA A 27 7.57 -0.74 -0.43
N GLY A 28 8.81 -0.58 0.05
CA GLY A 28 10.00 -0.30 -0.77
C GLY A 28 10.32 -1.34 -1.84
N ARG A 29 9.87 -2.60 -1.65
CA ARG A 29 9.98 -3.65 -2.69
C ARG A 29 9.15 -3.37 -3.94
N TYR A 30 8.05 -2.65 -3.78
CA TYR A 30 7.09 -2.40 -4.87
C TYR A 30 7.18 -0.98 -5.42
N THR A 31 7.84 -0.07 -4.71
CA THR A 31 7.96 1.33 -5.09
C THR A 31 9.04 2.08 -4.31
N ASP A 32 9.88 2.84 -5.03
CA ASP A 32 10.80 3.79 -4.42
C ASP A 32 10.09 5.03 -3.86
N ASP A 33 8.89 5.34 -4.34
CA ASP A 33 8.08 6.47 -3.86
C ASP A 33 7.31 6.10 -2.57
N LEU A 34 8.05 5.88 -1.49
CA LEU A 34 7.51 5.50 -0.17
C LEU A 34 6.48 6.52 0.35
N LYS A 35 6.66 7.80 0.03
CA LYS A 35 5.77 8.87 0.48
C LYS A 35 4.39 8.76 -0.16
N ASN A 36 4.32 8.68 -1.49
CA ASN A 36 3.04 8.55 -2.18
C ASN A 36 2.42 7.17 -1.93
N ALA A 37 3.23 6.13 -1.81
CA ALA A 37 2.79 4.79 -1.41
C ALA A 37 2.09 4.80 -0.06
N SER A 38 2.72 5.40 0.96
CA SER A 38 2.14 5.55 2.30
C SER A 38 0.83 6.32 2.27
N MET A 39 0.75 7.38 1.46
CA MET A 39 -0.49 8.13 1.28
C MET A 39 -1.60 7.28 0.66
N VAL A 40 -1.29 6.48 -0.38
CA VAL A 40 -2.25 5.58 -1.04
C VAL A 40 -2.73 4.51 -0.06
N ILE A 41 -1.81 3.80 0.60
CA ILE A 41 -2.12 2.80 1.62
C ILE A 41 -3.04 3.40 2.70
N ASN A 42 -2.65 4.53 3.29
CA ASN A 42 -3.43 5.20 4.32
C ASN A 42 -4.82 5.64 3.84
N SER A 43 -4.98 5.96 2.55
CA SER A 43 -6.30 6.32 2.01
C SER A 43 -7.27 5.14 1.96
N TYR A 44 -6.78 3.93 1.73
CA TYR A 44 -7.57 2.70 1.83
C TYR A 44 -7.88 2.36 3.27
N LEU A 45 -6.87 2.42 4.15
CA LEU A 45 -7.04 2.17 5.58
C LEU A 45 -8.10 3.10 6.21
N ARG A 46 -8.07 4.40 5.90
CA ARG A 46 -9.09 5.36 6.36
C ARG A 46 -10.51 5.05 5.91
N ARG A 47 -10.68 4.25 4.86
CA ARG A 47 -12.00 3.78 4.37
C ARG A 47 -12.44 2.48 5.04
N GLY A 48 -11.69 1.98 6.02
CA GLY A 48 -11.94 0.69 6.67
C GLY A 48 -11.46 -0.51 5.84
N GLU A 49 -10.69 -0.27 4.78
CA GLU A 49 -10.11 -1.32 3.95
C GLU A 49 -8.79 -1.81 4.55
N PHE A 50 -8.33 -2.99 4.13
CA PHE A 50 -7.03 -3.53 4.50
C PHE A 50 -6.27 -3.99 3.26
N ILE A 51 -4.94 -4.00 3.35
CA ILE A 51 -4.06 -4.38 2.24
C ILE A 51 -3.28 -5.63 2.65
N VAL A 52 -3.23 -6.60 1.73
CA VAL A 52 -2.49 -7.84 1.89
C VAL A 52 -1.26 -7.80 0.98
N PHE A 53 -0.09 -7.97 1.59
CA PHE A 53 1.18 -8.20 0.91
C PHE A 53 1.52 -9.69 0.99
N ASP A 54 1.54 -10.34 -0.16
CA ASP A 54 2.01 -11.72 -0.30
C ASP A 54 3.52 -11.70 -0.59
N LEU A 55 4.29 -11.90 0.48
CA LEU A 55 5.76 -11.86 0.43
C LEU A 55 6.38 -13.10 -0.24
N THR A 56 5.57 -14.11 -0.57
CA THR A 56 6.02 -15.33 -1.27
C THR A 56 5.97 -15.19 -2.78
N ARG A 57 5.22 -14.20 -3.27
CA ARG A 57 5.11 -13.89 -4.69
C ARG A 57 6.18 -12.90 -5.12
N LEU A 58 6.51 -12.95 -6.41
CA LEU A 58 7.41 -11.98 -7.03
C LEU A 58 6.79 -10.57 -7.01
N GLU A 59 7.64 -9.54 -6.98
CA GLU A 59 7.21 -8.15 -6.86
C GLU A 59 6.34 -7.67 -8.06
N ASP A 60 6.56 -8.26 -9.24
CA ASP A 60 5.79 -7.99 -10.47
C ASP A 60 4.47 -8.78 -10.55
N ASP A 61 4.26 -9.76 -9.65
CA ASP A 61 3.04 -10.55 -9.64
C ASP A 61 1.84 -9.66 -9.24
N PRO A 62 0.75 -9.63 -10.02
CA PRO A 62 -0.38 -8.75 -9.75
C PRO A 62 -1.10 -9.07 -8.42
N LEU A 63 -0.92 -10.27 -7.87
CA LEU A 63 -1.49 -10.69 -6.59
C LEU A 63 -0.49 -10.56 -5.44
N ALA A 64 0.72 -10.06 -5.68
CA ALA A 64 1.69 -9.77 -4.62
C ALA A 64 1.21 -8.67 -3.67
N ILE A 65 0.40 -7.73 -4.19
CA ILE A 65 -0.31 -6.74 -3.38
C ILE A 65 -1.80 -6.81 -3.71
N ARG A 66 -2.63 -6.91 -2.69
CA ARG A 66 -4.07 -6.94 -2.85
C ARG A 66 -4.76 -5.99 -1.89
N LEU A 67 -5.82 -5.37 -2.37
CA LEU A 67 -6.85 -4.79 -1.51
C LEU A 67 -7.75 -5.93 -1.05
N ARG A 68 -8.00 -6.04 0.25
CA ARG A 68 -8.71 -7.18 0.86
C ARG A 68 -8.07 -8.53 0.48
N PHE A 69 -8.89 -9.54 0.17
CA PHE A 69 -8.44 -10.91 -0.09
C PHE A 69 -8.34 -11.29 -1.55
N ASP A 70 -8.86 -10.50 -2.46
CA ASP A 70 -9.11 -10.97 -3.83
C ASP A 70 -8.83 -9.91 -4.89
N THR A 71 -8.78 -8.63 -4.52
CA THR A 71 -8.65 -7.53 -5.47
C THR A 71 -7.17 -7.16 -5.66
N PRO A 72 -6.57 -7.39 -6.86
CA PRO A 72 -5.21 -6.95 -7.16
C PRO A 72 -5.05 -5.44 -6.97
N LEU A 73 -3.97 -5.00 -6.33
CA LEU A 73 -3.69 -3.58 -6.11
C LEU A 73 -2.34 -3.19 -6.71
N ASN A 74 -2.37 -2.54 -7.87
CA ASN A 74 -1.15 -1.99 -8.46
C ASN A 74 -0.82 -0.62 -7.82
N LEU A 75 0.17 -0.62 -6.92
CA LEU A 75 0.54 0.56 -6.13
C LEU A 75 1.09 1.71 -7.01
N GLN A 76 1.90 1.39 -8.02
CA GLN A 76 2.44 2.38 -8.98
C GLN A 76 1.31 3.10 -9.73
N LYS A 77 0.32 2.34 -10.22
CA LYS A 77 -0.83 2.89 -10.96
C LYS A 77 -1.66 3.83 -10.08
N GLU A 78 -1.88 3.46 -8.81
CA GLU A 78 -2.61 4.31 -7.87
C GLU A 78 -1.85 5.58 -7.47
N ILE A 79 -0.53 5.48 -7.31
CA ILE A 79 0.33 6.66 -7.09
C ILE A 79 0.19 7.62 -8.27
N GLY A 80 0.34 7.13 -9.51
CA GLY A 80 0.20 7.94 -10.71
C GLY A 80 -1.20 8.56 -10.86
N ALA A 81 -2.25 7.79 -10.58
CA ALA A 81 -3.63 8.28 -10.61
C ALA A 81 -3.86 9.41 -9.60
N ARG A 82 -3.27 9.31 -8.40
CA ARG A 82 -3.38 10.35 -7.37
C ARG A 82 -2.63 11.62 -7.74
N GLN A 83 -1.42 11.50 -8.29
CA GLN A 83 -0.63 12.65 -8.74
C GLN A 83 -1.37 13.43 -9.83
N LYS A 84 -1.91 12.73 -10.85
CA LYS A 84 -2.72 13.33 -11.91
C LYS A 84 -3.96 14.06 -11.39
N ARG A 85 -4.65 13.49 -10.38
CA ARG A 85 -5.79 14.17 -9.72
C ARG A 85 -5.34 15.45 -9.02
N LYS A 86 -4.19 15.43 -8.36
CA LYS A 86 -3.64 16.59 -7.64
C LYS A 86 -3.26 17.73 -8.60
N GLU A 87 -2.63 17.41 -9.71
CA GLU A 87 -2.29 18.37 -10.78
C GLU A 87 -3.55 19.00 -11.39
N LYS A 88 -4.56 18.18 -11.68
CA LYS A 88 -5.84 18.67 -12.22
C LYS A 88 -6.56 19.61 -11.24
N SER A 89 -6.56 19.29 -9.94
CA SER A 89 -7.15 20.16 -8.91
C SER A 89 -6.36 21.46 -8.70
N ALA A 90 -5.03 21.44 -8.84
CA ALA A 90 -4.21 22.65 -8.71
C ALA A 90 -4.38 23.60 -9.90
N SER A 91 -4.54 23.06 -11.11
CA SER A 91 -4.78 23.85 -12.32
C SER A 91 -6.19 24.42 -12.44
N ALA A 92 -7.19 23.83 -11.77
CA ALA A 92 -8.58 24.30 -11.77
C ALA A 92 -8.84 25.42 -10.74
N ASN A 93 -7.90 25.62 -9.80
CA ASN A 93 -7.98 26.63 -8.75
C ASN A 93 -7.12 27.87 -9.05
N LYS A 94 -6.74 28.06 -10.32
CA LYS A 94 -5.94 29.18 -10.82
C LYS A 94 -6.76 30.01 -11.81
#